data_AF-A0A9C9DB33-F1
#
_entry.id   AF-A0A9C9DB33-F1
#
_cell.length_a   1.000
_cell.length_b   1.000
_cell.length_c   1.000
_cell.angle_alpha   90.00
_cell.angle_beta   90.00
_cell.angle_gamma   90.00
#
_symmetry.space_group_name_H-M   'P 1'
#
loop_
_entity.id
_entity.type
_entity.pdbx_description
1 polymer ?
#
loop_
_entity_poly.entity_id
_entity_poly.type
_entity_poly.pdbx_seq_one_letter_code
_entity_poly.pdbx_strand_id
1 'polypeptide(L)'
;MNVGERTSQRLWLLGVGSLLALTACGGGGGDSSNTDDPPPLRSSTPGNNANNIGVVDNLTLRFNLGLDPAQLDAANALLVSPTSTRSIVLDKTLNTAANALVLSTATPLDYSTGYRLTVTGLRSNNGPVLPMIQLAFRTREPLRAKPGRRVSRSADGAINGYWQSVFDTAGNEIRDISYNDAGSDGQWFTDDDVVDQYWQFDYNSRRQLIRRAIFRAPGADGQWFSDDDTPSLCHSLSRSAKPDGGETLRTVRSFDVGADGRCFSSDDVIASYTEEERDVQGFLLRETVFIDAGADGRWSSSDDIASRSSSFAYDAFGHLSKDVFFSGAGADGQWLTADDEVGHYTLRTVTTSGELRQRTLFNAAGDDGIWFTGDDVPAQQFTSLLDSQGRVIRTTNSTGNNITGYTRIDYNAEGRPWRRSFFDDWGADLSWFTPDDVQSSYAVITYTPAGVEARVIQYAQAGADGRWFTNDDIPNGYSDTVLDELLHPLRRIHYRSAGVDGRWFSKDDSIERYTRFVNDARGLVQRKLHYGDNGEDGQWFSLDDGLASWEQFDYDPDGALINHRIFGDPGHDGIWFTADDRP
;
A
#
# COMPACT_ATOMS: atom_id res chain seq x y z
N MET A 1 20.39 51.94 24.09
CA MET A 1 19.81 50.87 24.96
C MET A 1 18.98 49.99 24.05
N ASN A 2 19.25 48.72 23.75
CA ASN A 2 20.30 47.76 24.11
C ASN A 2 20.50 46.92 22.83
N VAL A 3 21.73 46.87 22.30
CA VAL A 3 22.10 46.04 21.14
C VAL A 3 22.73 44.76 21.70
N GLY A 4 22.15 43.60 21.41
CA GLY A 4 22.66 42.30 21.83
C GLY A 4 23.37 41.58 20.69
N GLU A 5 24.69 41.76 20.61
CA GLU A 5 25.58 40.95 19.77
C GLU A 5 25.71 39.53 20.34
N ARG A 6 25.59 38.50 19.49
CA ARG A 6 25.98 37.12 19.81
C ARG A 6 27.22 36.74 19.01
N THR A 7 28.32 36.58 19.74
CA THR A 7 29.64 36.08 19.36
C THR A 7 29.59 34.64 18.82
N SER A 8 30.18 34.42 17.64
CA SER A 8 30.55 33.10 17.12
C SER A 8 31.85 32.62 17.73
N GLN A 9 31.85 31.45 18.38
CA GLN A 9 33.08 30.72 18.74
C GLN A 9 33.33 29.62 17.70
N ARG A 10 34.48 29.74 17.03
CA ARG A 10 35.08 28.70 16.18
C ARG A 10 35.85 27.73 17.08
N LEU A 11 35.46 26.46 17.10
CA LEU A 11 36.19 25.38 17.75
C LEU A 11 37.09 24.68 16.72
N TRP A 12 38.40 24.72 16.96
CA TRP A 12 39.40 23.92 16.25
C TRP A 12 39.34 22.47 16.76
N LEU A 13 39.24 21.49 15.87
CA LEU A 13 39.57 20.09 16.21
C LEU A 13 40.88 19.70 15.52
N LEU A 14 41.86 19.40 16.36
CA LEU A 14 43.15 18.81 16.03
C LEU A 14 42.98 17.36 15.58
N GLY A 15 43.70 17.01 14.52
CA GLY A 15 43.83 15.64 14.02
C GLY A 15 44.65 14.76 14.95
N VAL A 16 44.24 13.49 15.06
CA VAL A 16 45.03 12.42 15.66
C VAL A 16 45.32 11.39 14.57
N GLY A 17 46.61 11.22 14.29
CA GLY A 17 47.14 10.33 13.27
C GLY A 17 47.01 8.85 13.64
N SER A 18 46.73 8.05 12.62
CA SER A 18 46.77 6.60 12.67
C SER A 18 48.21 6.10 12.67
N LEU A 19 48.56 5.30 13.69
CA LEU A 19 49.83 4.56 13.76
C LEU A 19 49.62 3.17 13.13
N LEU A 20 50.16 2.96 11.93
CA LEU A 20 50.32 1.65 11.30
C LEU A 20 51.50 0.93 11.96
N ALA A 21 51.25 -0.18 12.64
CA ALA A 21 52.29 -1.12 13.08
C ALA A 21 52.32 -2.32 12.12
N LEU A 22 53.39 -2.38 11.33
CA LEU A 22 53.77 -3.52 10.48
C LEU A 22 54.24 -4.69 11.34
N THR A 23 53.80 -5.89 10.97
CA THR A 23 54.21 -7.19 11.48
C THR A 23 55.67 -7.49 11.14
N ALA A 24 56.44 -7.94 12.14
CA ALA A 24 57.73 -8.59 11.95
C ALA A 24 57.59 -10.08 12.31
N CYS A 25 57.96 -10.92 11.35
CA CYS A 25 58.06 -12.36 11.46
C CYS A 25 59.33 -12.73 12.24
N GLY A 26 59.22 -13.60 13.25
CA GLY A 26 60.35 -14.13 14.01
C GLY A 26 59.99 -15.48 14.59
N GLY A 27 60.53 -16.54 13.99
CA GLY A 27 60.31 -17.93 14.39
C GLY A 27 61.28 -18.43 15.47
N GLY A 28 61.01 -19.66 15.93
CA GLY A 28 62.01 -20.53 16.55
C GLY A 28 61.55 -21.36 17.75
N GLY A 29 61.25 -22.64 17.51
CA GLY A 29 61.78 -23.72 18.37
C GLY A 29 60.85 -24.39 19.37
N GLY A 30 60.28 -25.53 18.94
CA GLY A 30 60.29 -26.81 19.65
C GLY A 30 59.51 -26.96 20.97
N ASP A 31 58.36 -27.62 20.92
CA ASP A 31 58.27 -28.98 21.47
C ASP A 31 57.04 -29.73 20.95
N SER A 32 57.23 -31.03 20.75
CA SER A 32 56.30 -31.94 20.09
C SER A 32 55.15 -32.38 21.00
N SER A 33 53.93 -31.91 20.72
CA SER A 33 52.69 -32.66 20.96
C SER A 33 51.70 -32.32 19.84
N ASN A 34 51.82 -33.04 18.72
CA ASN A 34 50.97 -32.84 17.55
C ASN A 34 49.59 -33.46 17.83
N THR A 35 48.72 -32.70 18.51
CA THR A 35 47.27 -32.86 18.40
C THR A 35 46.78 -31.66 17.59
N ASP A 36 46.95 -31.77 16.27
CA ASP A 36 46.40 -30.88 15.26
C ASP A 36 44.86 -31.08 15.21
N ASP A 37 44.20 -30.88 16.35
CA ASP A 37 42.75 -30.93 16.42
C ASP A 37 42.22 -29.71 15.66
N PRO A 38 41.36 -29.92 14.63
CA PRO A 38 40.84 -28.83 13.85
C PRO A 38 40.12 -27.83 14.76
N PRO A 39 40.14 -26.53 14.44
CA PRO A 39 39.48 -25.52 15.25
C PRO A 39 38.01 -25.92 15.47
N PRO A 40 37.49 -25.81 16.70
CA PRO A 40 36.17 -26.34 17.03
C PRO A 40 35.03 -25.67 16.24
N LEU A 41 35.20 -24.40 15.85
CA LEU A 41 34.30 -23.70 14.94
C LEU A 41 34.72 -23.96 13.49
N ARG A 42 33.84 -24.60 12.72
CA ARG A 42 34.02 -24.90 11.29
C ARG A 42 33.73 -23.70 10.41
N SER A 43 32.63 -22.99 10.66
CA SER A 43 32.23 -21.81 9.88
C SER A 43 31.18 -20.97 10.62
N SER A 44 31.03 -19.72 10.20
CA SER A 44 29.94 -18.84 10.66
C SER A 44 29.24 -18.14 9.50
N THR A 45 27.94 -17.87 9.67
CA THR A 45 27.15 -17.00 8.81
C THR A 45 26.44 -15.99 9.70
N PRO A 46 26.72 -14.69 9.60
CA PRO A 46 27.74 -14.07 8.76
C PRO A 46 29.17 -14.51 9.11
N GLY A 47 30.06 -14.43 8.13
CA GLY A 47 31.50 -14.63 8.34
C GLY A 47 32.11 -13.52 9.20
N ASN A 48 33.29 -13.77 9.78
CA ASN A 48 34.02 -12.72 10.51
C ASN A 48 34.39 -11.56 9.56
N ASN A 49 34.13 -10.34 9.99
CA ASN A 49 34.22 -9.08 9.24
C ASN A 49 33.32 -8.98 8.00
N ALA A 50 32.25 -9.77 7.92
CA ALA A 50 31.31 -9.66 6.81
C ALA A 50 30.57 -8.31 6.82
N ASN A 51 30.23 -7.81 5.64
CA ASN A 51 29.48 -6.58 5.44
C ASN A 51 28.16 -6.88 4.74
N ASN A 52 27.26 -5.90 4.72
CA ASN A 52 25.97 -5.98 4.05
C ASN A 52 25.05 -7.08 4.60
N ILE A 53 25.13 -7.34 5.91
CA ILE A 53 24.30 -8.36 6.58
C ILE A 53 22.88 -7.83 6.80
N GLY A 54 21.87 -8.66 6.59
CA GLY A 54 20.49 -8.32 6.85
C GLY A 54 20.24 -8.04 8.33
N VAL A 55 19.34 -7.10 8.62
CA VAL A 55 19.01 -6.69 10.01
C VAL A 55 18.16 -7.72 10.76
N VAL A 56 17.66 -8.75 10.07
CA VAL A 56 16.87 -9.87 10.63
C VAL A 56 17.54 -11.22 10.40
N ASP A 57 18.78 -11.23 9.89
CA ASP A 57 19.46 -12.48 9.58
C ASP A 57 19.86 -13.21 10.87
N ASN A 58 19.57 -14.51 10.93
CA ASN A 58 20.06 -15.36 12.00
C ASN A 58 21.58 -15.51 11.93
N LEU A 59 22.25 -15.49 13.10
CA LEU A 59 23.68 -15.79 13.18
C LEU A 59 23.86 -17.29 13.41
N THR A 60 24.45 -18.00 12.45
CA THR A 60 24.65 -19.45 12.52
C THR A 60 26.13 -19.78 12.70
N LEU A 61 26.45 -20.53 13.76
CA LEU A 61 27.78 -21.07 14.05
C LEU A 61 27.78 -22.58 13.83
N ARG A 62 28.66 -23.10 12.96
CA ARG A 62 28.78 -24.53 12.68
C ARG A 62 30.07 -25.09 13.25
N PHE A 63 30.00 -26.25 13.89
CA PHE A 63 31.09 -26.84 14.64
C PHE A 63 31.56 -28.16 14.02
N ASN A 64 32.83 -28.51 14.26
CA ASN A 64 33.39 -29.81 13.87
C ASN A 64 32.99 -30.93 14.83
N LEU A 65 32.46 -30.57 16.01
CA LEU A 65 32.02 -31.47 17.06
C LEU A 65 30.56 -31.20 17.42
N GLY A 66 29.85 -32.21 17.92
CA GLY A 66 28.51 -32.02 18.47
C GLY A 66 28.55 -31.22 19.77
N LEU A 67 27.60 -30.30 19.95
CA LEU A 67 27.41 -29.51 21.16
C LEU A 67 26.48 -30.22 22.14
N ASP A 68 26.74 -30.06 23.45
CA ASP A 68 25.90 -30.59 24.53
C ASP A 68 24.62 -29.75 24.69
N PRO A 69 23.43 -30.30 24.37
CA PRO A 69 22.17 -29.57 24.49
C PRO A 69 21.86 -29.15 25.92
N ALA A 70 22.26 -29.94 26.93
CA ALA A 70 21.96 -29.68 28.33
C ALA A 70 22.74 -28.49 28.92
N GLN A 71 23.72 -27.97 28.18
CA GLN A 71 24.58 -26.86 28.60
C GLN A 71 24.38 -25.60 27.75
N LEU A 72 23.43 -25.62 26.80
CA LEU A 72 23.20 -24.49 25.91
C LEU A 72 22.70 -23.26 26.67
N ASP A 73 21.88 -23.45 27.71
CA ASP A 73 21.37 -22.36 28.54
C ASP A 73 22.47 -21.69 29.36
N ALA A 74 23.49 -22.44 29.76
CA ALA A 74 24.66 -21.92 30.49
C ALA A 74 25.64 -21.15 29.59
N ALA A 75 25.53 -21.26 28.27
CA ALA A 75 26.37 -20.50 27.35
C ALA A 75 25.87 -19.06 27.19
N ASN A 76 26.79 -18.10 27.23
CA ASN A 76 26.46 -16.69 27.02
C ASN A 76 26.73 -16.32 25.56
N ALA A 77 25.71 -15.79 24.88
CA ALA A 77 25.81 -15.23 23.53
C ALA A 77 25.41 -13.74 23.59
N LEU A 78 26.38 -12.86 23.39
CA LEU A 78 26.22 -11.42 23.53
C LEU A 78 26.55 -10.72 22.22
N LEU A 79 25.64 -9.87 21.76
CA LEU A 79 25.87 -9.00 20.61
C LEU A 79 25.95 -7.54 21.06
N VAL A 80 27.05 -6.87 20.73
CA VAL A 80 27.31 -5.47 21.13
C VAL A 80 27.59 -4.62 19.89
N SER A 81 26.93 -3.48 19.78
CA SER A 81 27.31 -2.44 18.81
C SER A 81 28.37 -1.52 19.44
N PRO A 82 29.51 -1.23 18.78
CA PRO A 82 30.52 -0.31 19.32
C PRO A 82 30.00 1.11 19.54
N THR A 83 28.94 1.50 18.83
CA THR A 83 28.34 2.84 18.91
C THR A 83 27.20 2.90 19.90
N SER A 84 26.79 1.77 20.49
CA SER A 84 25.69 1.69 21.44
C SER A 84 26.15 1.04 22.74
N THR A 85 25.67 1.56 23.87
CA THR A 85 25.83 0.87 25.17
C THR A 85 24.88 -0.32 25.29
N ARG A 86 23.99 -0.53 24.31
CA ARG A 86 23.00 -1.61 24.30
C ARG A 86 23.68 -2.95 23.99
N SER A 87 23.59 -3.86 24.95
CA SER A 87 23.84 -5.28 24.74
C SER A 87 22.54 -5.96 24.29
N ILE A 88 22.61 -6.78 23.25
CA ILE A 88 21.47 -7.55 22.75
C ILE A 88 21.68 -9.00 23.15
N VAL A 89 20.73 -9.54 23.91
CA VAL A 89 20.67 -10.97 24.27
C VAL A 89 20.06 -11.72 23.09
N LEU A 90 20.69 -12.83 22.71
CA LEU A 90 20.28 -13.66 21.58
C LEU A 90 19.58 -14.92 22.07
N ASP A 91 18.48 -15.28 21.40
CA ASP A 91 17.85 -16.59 21.56
C ASP A 91 18.73 -17.65 20.88
N LYS A 92 18.79 -18.85 21.48
CA LYS A 92 19.72 -19.92 21.09
C LYS A 92 18.94 -21.17 20.69
N THR A 93 19.15 -21.64 19.46
CA THR A 93 18.56 -22.90 18.98
C THR A 93 19.66 -23.81 18.44
N LEU A 94 19.73 -25.04 18.96
CA LEU A 94 20.70 -26.04 18.52
C LEU A 94 20.10 -26.95 17.45
N ASN A 95 20.76 -27.04 16.29
CA ASN A 95 20.52 -28.05 15.28
C ASN A 95 21.60 -29.13 15.39
N THR A 96 21.26 -30.23 16.07
CA THR A 96 22.17 -31.35 16.36
C THR A 96 22.59 -32.11 15.10
N ALA A 97 21.70 -32.28 14.12
CA ALA A 97 22.03 -32.95 12.85
C ALA A 97 23.09 -32.18 12.04
N ALA A 98 23.09 -30.85 12.14
CA ALA A 98 23.99 -29.97 11.43
C ALA A 98 25.20 -29.52 12.25
N ASN A 99 25.31 -29.94 13.53
CA ASN A 99 26.23 -29.39 14.53
C ASN A 99 26.26 -27.85 14.48
N ALA A 100 25.09 -27.22 14.47
CA ALA A 100 24.93 -25.79 14.27
C ALA A 100 24.17 -25.12 15.41
N LEU A 101 24.72 -24.03 15.93
CA LEU A 101 24.03 -23.12 16.85
C LEU A 101 23.49 -21.95 16.04
N VAL A 102 22.17 -21.78 16.07
CA VAL A 102 21.47 -20.64 15.46
C VAL A 102 21.16 -19.63 16.57
N LEU A 103 21.56 -18.39 16.36
CA LEU A 103 21.31 -17.27 17.27
C LEU A 103 20.37 -16.27 16.59
N SER A 104 19.25 -15.97 17.23
CA SER A 104 18.24 -15.03 16.72
C SER A 104 18.08 -13.83 17.66
N THR A 105 17.75 -12.68 17.08
CA THR A 105 17.47 -11.44 17.81
C THR A 105 15.96 -11.25 17.94
N ALA A 106 15.45 -10.95 19.14
CA ALA A 106 14.02 -10.65 19.34
C ALA A 106 13.56 -9.36 18.64
N THR A 107 14.49 -8.43 18.36
CA THR A 107 14.24 -7.21 17.59
C THR A 107 15.24 -7.08 16.45
N PRO A 108 14.87 -6.53 15.29
CA PRO A 108 15.81 -6.26 14.21
C PRO A 108 17.03 -5.45 14.68
N LEU A 109 18.18 -5.71 14.07
CA LEU A 109 19.40 -4.94 14.26
C LEU A 109 19.30 -3.56 13.61
N ASP A 110 20.11 -2.61 14.08
CA ASP A 110 20.22 -1.29 13.48
C ASP A 110 20.95 -1.38 12.13
N TYR A 111 20.52 -0.60 11.15
CA TYR A 111 21.20 -0.50 9.86
C TYR A 111 22.55 0.23 9.96
N SER A 112 23.42 0.04 8.97
CA SER A 112 24.77 0.65 8.89
C SER A 112 25.61 0.51 10.16
N THR A 113 25.36 -0.53 10.95
CA THR A 113 25.91 -0.66 12.30
C THR A 113 26.85 -1.85 12.36
N GLY A 114 28.05 -1.62 12.91
CA GLY A 114 28.98 -2.70 13.21
C GLY A 114 28.53 -3.43 14.48
N TYR A 115 28.60 -4.75 14.48
CA TYR A 115 28.30 -5.57 15.65
C TYR A 115 29.48 -6.50 15.95
N ARG A 116 29.65 -6.79 17.24
CA ARG A 116 30.58 -7.81 17.75
C ARG A 116 29.78 -8.87 18.51
N LEU A 117 29.84 -10.11 18.03
CA LEU A 117 29.30 -11.28 18.69
C LEU A 117 30.40 -11.89 19.58
N THR A 118 30.07 -12.17 20.84
CA THR A 118 30.89 -12.96 21.75
C THR A 118 30.09 -14.15 22.28
N VAL A 119 30.60 -15.37 22.09
CA VAL A 119 30.00 -16.60 22.62
C VAL A 119 30.99 -17.30 23.54
N THR A 120 30.55 -17.62 24.76
CA THR A 120 31.36 -18.29 25.81
C THR A 120 30.57 -19.39 26.50
N GLY A 121 31.29 -20.34 27.13
CA GLY A 121 30.67 -21.39 27.95
C GLY A 121 30.08 -22.57 27.19
N LEU A 122 30.23 -22.63 25.86
CA LEU A 122 29.81 -23.78 25.06
C LEU A 122 30.64 -25.02 25.44
N ARG A 123 30.01 -26.20 25.42
CA ARG A 123 30.67 -27.50 25.65
C ARG A 123 30.36 -28.46 24.51
N SER A 124 31.34 -29.26 24.12
CA SER A 124 31.07 -30.40 23.23
C SER A 124 30.42 -31.54 24.00
N ASN A 125 29.73 -32.45 23.32
CA ASN A 125 29.15 -33.66 23.92
C ASN A 125 30.23 -34.43 24.69
N ASN A 126 30.08 -34.52 26.02
CA ASN A 126 31.01 -35.18 26.95
C ASN A 126 32.46 -34.66 26.93
N GLY A 127 32.69 -33.42 26.44
CA GLY A 127 34.04 -32.87 26.28
C GLY A 127 34.30 -31.56 27.03
N PRO A 128 35.47 -30.94 26.81
CA PRO A 128 35.85 -29.70 27.48
C PRO A 128 34.98 -28.51 27.04
N VAL A 129 35.08 -27.41 27.79
CA VAL A 129 34.53 -26.12 27.38
C VAL A 129 35.25 -25.67 26.11
N LEU A 130 34.49 -25.31 25.08
CA LEU A 130 35.02 -24.79 23.83
C LEU A 130 35.63 -23.40 24.07
N PRO A 131 36.71 -23.04 23.34
CA PRO A 131 37.26 -21.70 23.35
C PRO A 131 36.19 -20.63 23.04
N MET A 132 36.41 -19.41 23.55
CA MET A 132 35.57 -18.26 23.24
C MET A 132 35.54 -18.00 21.73
N ILE A 133 34.35 -17.71 21.21
CA ILE A 133 34.16 -17.31 19.81
C ILE A 133 33.89 -15.81 19.76
N GLN A 134 34.63 -15.10 18.89
CA GLN A 134 34.41 -13.70 18.60
C GLN A 134 34.28 -13.48 17.09
N LEU A 135 33.23 -12.79 16.68
CA LEU A 135 32.98 -12.39 15.30
C LEU A 135 32.60 -10.92 15.26
N ALA A 136 33.03 -10.22 14.22
CA ALA A 136 32.52 -8.90 13.88
C ALA A 136 31.76 -8.96 12.55
N PHE A 137 30.74 -8.14 12.38
CA PHE A 137 30.10 -7.92 11.08
C PHE A 137 29.47 -6.53 11.05
N ARG A 138 29.05 -6.09 9.86
CA ARG A 138 28.34 -4.82 9.67
C ARG A 138 27.02 -5.08 8.94
N THR A 139 25.93 -4.61 9.52
CA THR A 139 24.62 -4.64 8.87
C THR A 139 24.62 -3.73 7.65
N ARG A 140 23.80 -4.09 6.66
CA ARG A 140 23.61 -3.30 5.45
C ARG A 140 23.17 -1.88 5.76
N GLU A 141 23.44 -0.97 4.83
CA GLU A 141 22.85 0.37 4.92
C GLU A 141 21.33 0.27 4.89
N PRO A 142 20.60 1.19 5.56
CA PRO A 142 19.17 1.24 5.35
C PRO A 142 18.99 1.41 3.85
N LEU A 143 18.06 0.67 3.25
CA LEU A 143 17.65 0.89 1.88
C LEU A 143 17.08 2.31 1.82
N ARG A 144 17.94 3.32 1.71
CA ARG A 144 17.57 4.63 1.22
C ARG A 144 17.11 4.36 -0.18
N ALA A 145 15.80 4.44 -0.40
CA ALA A 145 15.20 4.29 -1.71
C ALA A 145 15.93 5.19 -2.72
N LYS A 146 16.84 4.60 -3.48
CA LYS A 146 17.44 5.06 -4.74
C LYS A 146 18.10 3.84 -5.38
N PRO A 147 17.85 3.48 -6.66
CA PRO A 147 16.69 3.74 -7.51
C PRO A 147 15.59 2.69 -7.24
N GLY A 148 14.35 3.14 -7.10
CA GLY A 148 13.22 2.23 -6.88
C GLY A 148 12.85 1.52 -8.17
N ARG A 149 13.41 0.32 -8.41
CA ARG A 149 12.87 -0.54 -9.46
C ARG A 149 11.54 -1.12 -8.99
N ARG A 150 10.45 -0.85 -9.70
CA ARG A 150 9.15 -1.49 -9.45
C ARG A 150 8.97 -2.55 -10.51
N VAL A 151 9.13 -3.81 -10.13
CA VAL A 151 9.11 -4.94 -11.07
C VAL A 151 7.69 -5.46 -11.22
N SER A 152 7.29 -5.56 -12.48
CA SER A 152 6.08 -6.21 -12.93
C SER A 152 6.39 -7.66 -13.27
N ARG A 153 5.51 -8.58 -12.88
CA ARG A 153 5.73 -10.02 -13.07
C ARG A 153 4.46 -10.68 -13.57
N SER A 154 4.60 -11.56 -14.55
CA SER A 154 3.55 -12.47 -15.01
C SER A 154 3.21 -13.53 -13.95
N ALA A 155 2.12 -14.27 -14.19
CA ALA A 155 1.61 -15.29 -13.28
C ALA A 155 2.61 -16.42 -12.95
N ASP A 156 3.48 -16.78 -13.89
CA ASP A 156 4.57 -17.75 -13.73
C ASP A 156 5.80 -17.18 -12.99
N GLY A 157 5.75 -15.90 -12.62
CA GLY A 157 6.81 -15.19 -11.91
C GLY A 157 7.91 -14.61 -12.81
N ALA A 158 7.82 -14.81 -14.13
CA ALA A 158 8.69 -14.12 -15.09
C ALA A 158 8.44 -12.61 -15.03
N ILE A 159 9.44 -11.82 -15.42
CA ILE A 159 9.31 -10.37 -15.48
C ILE A 159 8.69 -10.04 -16.85
N ASN A 160 7.69 -9.17 -16.87
CA ASN A 160 7.03 -8.68 -18.09
C ASN A 160 7.13 -7.15 -18.23
N GLY A 161 7.74 -6.48 -17.25
CA GLY A 161 8.03 -5.06 -17.31
C GLY A 161 8.63 -4.58 -16.01
N TYR A 162 9.21 -3.39 -16.02
CA TYR A 162 9.57 -2.72 -14.78
C TYR A 162 9.60 -1.21 -14.95
N TRP A 163 9.55 -0.54 -13.80
CA TRP A 163 9.75 0.90 -13.70
C TRP A 163 11.07 1.21 -13.05
N GLN A 164 11.73 2.26 -13.49
CA GLN A 164 12.96 2.77 -12.90
C GLN A 164 12.87 4.27 -12.64
N SER A 165 12.85 4.63 -11.36
CA SER A 165 12.97 6.01 -10.93
C SER A 165 14.43 6.46 -10.90
N VAL A 166 14.72 7.58 -11.55
CA VAL A 166 16.01 8.29 -11.54
C VAL A 166 15.87 9.51 -10.65
N PHE A 167 16.83 9.72 -9.75
CA PHE A 167 16.79 10.80 -8.78
C PHE A 167 17.98 11.74 -8.93
N ASP A 168 17.76 13.03 -8.69
CA ASP A 168 18.84 14.01 -8.58
C ASP A 168 19.68 13.82 -7.29
N THR A 169 20.70 14.67 -7.10
CA THR A 169 21.54 14.66 -5.89
C THR A 169 20.77 15.06 -4.61
N ALA A 170 19.66 15.79 -4.74
CA ALA A 170 18.81 16.19 -3.63
C ALA A 170 17.83 15.08 -3.19
N GLY A 171 17.63 14.05 -4.03
CA GLY A 171 16.70 12.96 -3.80
C GLY A 171 15.32 13.18 -4.39
N ASN A 172 15.15 14.14 -5.30
CA ASN A 172 13.91 14.30 -6.06
C ASN A 172 13.92 13.37 -7.26
N GLU A 173 12.79 12.75 -7.58
CA GLU A 173 12.62 11.87 -8.74
C GLU A 173 12.55 12.71 -10.01
N ILE A 174 13.62 12.75 -10.81
CA ILE A 174 13.67 13.58 -12.03
C ILE A 174 13.21 12.82 -13.28
N ARG A 175 13.16 11.49 -13.21
CA ARG A 175 12.62 10.65 -14.27
C ARG A 175 12.01 9.38 -13.69
N ASP A 176 10.93 8.91 -14.30
CA ASP A 176 10.36 7.59 -14.06
C ASP A 176 10.22 6.89 -15.40
N ILE A 177 10.94 5.78 -15.60
CA ILE A 177 11.07 5.11 -16.89
C ILE A 177 10.30 3.80 -16.83
N SER A 178 9.46 3.53 -17.82
CA SER A 178 8.78 2.25 -17.97
C SER A 178 9.44 1.43 -19.08
N TYR A 179 9.71 0.16 -18.78
CA TYR A 179 10.25 -0.85 -19.69
C TYR A 179 9.24 -1.98 -19.86
N ASN A 180 8.98 -2.41 -21.10
CA ASN A 180 7.99 -3.43 -21.45
C ASN A 180 8.58 -4.64 -22.22
N ASP A 181 9.88 -4.65 -22.51
CA ASP A 181 10.56 -5.82 -23.09
C ASP A 181 12.00 -5.92 -22.54
N ALA A 182 12.50 -7.15 -22.38
CA ALA A 182 13.88 -7.46 -21.97
C ALA A 182 14.91 -7.24 -23.10
N GLY A 183 14.45 -6.95 -24.31
CA GLY A 183 15.33 -6.67 -25.43
C GLY A 183 15.91 -7.91 -26.10
N SER A 184 17.06 -7.73 -26.72
CA SER A 184 17.68 -8.70 -27.63
C SER A 184 18.34 -9.89 -26.92
N ASP A 185 18.82 -9.71 -25.69
CA ASP A 185 19.46 -10.76 -24.90
C ASP A 185 18.47 -11.58 -24.05
N GLY A 186 17.22 -11.11 -23.96
CA GLY A 186 16.13 -11.74 -23.21
C GLY A 186 16.30 -11.70 -21.69
N GLN A 187 17.20 -10.85 -21.18
CA GLN A 187 17.46 -10.68 -19.75
C GLN A 187 17.00 -9.30 -19.30
N TRP A 188 16.10 -9.25 -18.34
CA TRP A 188 15.68 -7.98 -17.77
C TRP A 188 16.81 -7.30 -17.00
N PHE A 189 16.76 -5.97 -16.98
CA PHE A 189 17.66 -5.08 -16.26
C PHE A 189 19.04 -4.93 -16.92
N THR A 190 19.09 -5.10 -18.23
CA THR A 190 20.26 -4.89 -19.08
C THR A 190 20.12 -3.61 -19.89
N ASP A 191 21.18 -3.24 -20.61
CA ASP A 191 21.21 -2.00 -21.39
C ASP A 191 20.35 -2.06 -22.65
N ASP A 192 19.87 -3.25 -23.06
CA ASP A 192 19.04 -3.46 -24.24
C ASP A 192 17.54 -3.61 -23.94
N ASP A 193 17.12 -3.48 -22.67
CA ASP A 193 15.71 -3.42 -22.29
C ASP A 193 14.98 -2.32 -23.10
N VAL A 194 13.78 -2.63 -23.60
CA VAL A 194 12.99 -1.71 -24.42
C VAL A 194 12.19 -0.78 -23.52
N VAL A 195 12.43 0.52 -23.67
CA VAL A 195 11.64 1.58 -23.03
C VAL A 195 10.30 1.71 -23.75
N ASP A 196 9.22 1.72 -22.98
CA ASP A 196 7.84 1.96 -23.44
C ASP A 196 7.52 3.46 -23.44
N GLN A 197 7.83 4.11 -22.33
CA GLN A 197 7.53 5.51 -22.06
C GLN A 197 8.34 6.00 -20.86
N TYR A 198 8.47 7.31 -20.71
CA TYR A 198 9.02 7.89 -19.50
C TYR A 198 8.34 9.21 -19.11
N TRP A 199 8.43 9.49 -17.81
CA TRP A 199 8.05 10.77 -17.23
C TRP A 199 9.30 11.53 -16.87
N GLN A 200 9.29 12.84 -17.14
CA GLN A 200 10.30 13.76 -16.64
C GLN A 200 9.67 14.75 -15.67
N PHE A 201 10.38 15.05 -14.58
CA PHE A 201 9.89 15.92 -13.52
C PHE A 201 10.87 17.03 -13.22
N ASP A 202 10.36 18.26 -13.07
CA ASP A 202 11.15 19.39 -12.58
C ASP A 202 10.63 19.86 -11.23
N TYR A 203 11.56 20.24 -10.36
CA TYR A 203 11.28 20.74 -9.02
C TYR A 203 11.83 22.14 -8.84
N ASN A 204 11.14 22.94 -8.02
CA ASN A 204 11.70 24.20 -7.55
C ASN A 204 12.74 23.97 -6.44
N SER A 205 13.38 25.06 -5.98
CA SER A 205 14.39 25.00 -4.91
C SER A 205 13.86 24.50 -3.55
N ARG A 206 12.54 24.42 -3.37
CA ARG A 206 11.87 23.87 -2.18
C ARG A 206 11.50 22.39 -2.36
N ARG A 207 11.94 21.74 -3.44
CA ARG A 207 11.61 20.34 -3.77
C ARG A 207 10.11 20.11 -4.02
N GLN A 208 9.41 21.13 -4.50
CA GLN A 208 8.03 20.97 -4.94
C GLN A 208 8.01 20.75 -6.45
N LEU A 209 7.24 19.77 -6.91
CA LEU A 209 7.03 19.50 -8.33
C LEU A 209 6.40 20.71 -9.00
N ILE A 210 7.02 21.21 -10.07
CA ILE A 210 6.53 22.33 -10.86
C ILE A 210 6.21 21.95 -12.30
N ARG A 211 6.78 20.85 -12.81
CA ARG A 211 6.53 20.39 -14.18
C ARG A 211 6.61 18.88 -14.26
N ARG A 212 5.78 18.30 -15.13
CA ARG A 212 5.84 16.89 -15.51
C ARG A 212 5.56 16.74 -17.00
N ALA A 213 6.40 16.01 -17.71
CA ALA A 213 6.24 15.70 -19.12
C ALA A 213 6.17 14.17 -19.33
N ILE A 214 5.35 13.71 -20.28
CA ILE A 214 5.18 12.28 -20.62
C ILE A 214 5.63 12.04 -22.06
N PHE A 215 6.57 11.12 -22.24
CA PHE A 215 7.13 10.75 -23.54
C PHE A 215 6.74 9.31 -23.83
N ARG A 216 6.13 9.07 -25.00
CA ARG A 216 5.57 7.76 -25.41
C ARG A 216 6.22 7.18 -26.67
N ALA A 217 7.22 7.88 -27.20
CA ALA A 217 7.99 7.44 -28.34
C ALA A 217 9.38 8.08 -28.26
N PRO A 218 10.42 7.39 -28.75
CA PRO A 218 11.70 8.03 -29.00
C PRO A 218 11.56 9.06 -30.12
N GLY A 219 12.47 10.03 -30.14
CA GLY A 219 12.60 11.03 -31.19
C GLY A 219 12.90 10.45 -32.58
N ALA A 220 13.20 11.33 -33.52
CA ALA A 220 13.54 10.98 -34.90
C ALA A 220 14.81 10.13 -35.02
N ASP A 221 15.73 10.22 -34.05
CA ASP A 221 16.94 9.39 -34.01
C ASP A 221 16.69 7.97 -33.49
N GLY A 222 15.48 7.68 -33.00
CA GLY A 222 15.08 6.38 -32.46
C GLY A 222 15.74 6.04 -31.12
N GLN A 223 16.42 7.00 -30.48
CA GLN A 223 17.00 6.84 -29.15
C GLN A 223 16.07 7.46 -28.11
N TRP A 224 16.00 6.84 -26.94
CA TRP A 224 15.30 7.41 -25.80
C TRP A 224 16.23 8.32 -25.01
N PHE A 225 15.64 9.33 -24.37
CA PHE A 225 16.29 10.34 -23.55
C PHE A 225 17.23 11.26 -24.34
N SER A 226 16.96 11.44 -25.62
CA SER A 226 17.64 12.38 -26.52
C SER A 226 16.90 13.72 -26.58
N ASP A 227 17.56 14.74 -27.16
CA ASP A 227 17.00 16.10 -27.26
C ASP A 227 15.83 16.21 -28.25
N ASP A 228 15.61 15.21 -29.10
CA ASP A 228 14.53 15.14 -30.09
C ASP A 228 13.31 14.33 -29.65
N ASP A 229 13.34 13.75 -28.44
CA ASP A 229 12.17 13.18 -27.80
C ASP A 229 11.09 14.25 -27.62
N THR A 230 9.92 14.02 -28.22
CA THR A 230 8.80 14.96 -28.17
C THR A 230 7.76 14.49 -27.14
N PRO A 231 7.39 15.32 -26.15
CA PRO A 231 6.43 14.91 -25.15
C PRO A 231 5.00 14.83 -25.72
N SER A 232 4.28 13.79 -25.33
CA SER A 232 2.86 13.57 -25.65
C SER A 232 1.89 14.32 -24.73
N LEU A 233 2.37 14.72 -23.54
CA LEU A 233 1.56 15.42 -22.55
C LEU A 233 2.45 16.20 -21.58
N CYS A 234 2.11 17.48 -21.35
CA CYS A 234 2.83 18.36 -20.44
C CYS A 234 1.91 18.89 -19.35
N HIS A 235 2.37 18.82 -18.10
CA HIS A 235 1.69 19.37 -16.94
C HIS A 235 2.58 20.42 -16.28
N SER A 236 2.10 21.65 -16.12
CA SER A 236 2.77 22.66 -15.31
C SER A 236 1.98 22.91 -14.03
N LEU A 237 2.67 22.97 -12.90
CA LEU A 237 2.09 23.16 -11.58
C LEU A 237 2.60 24.47 -11.00
N SER A 238 1.68 25.35 -10.61
CA SER A 238 2.01 26.59 -9.92
C SER A 238 1.24 26.71 -8.61
N ARG A 239 1.94 27.17 -7.57
CA ARG A 239 1.43 27.30 -6.21
C ARG A 239 1.49 28.76 -5.78
N SER A 240 0.37 29.28 -5.29
CA SER A 240 0.23 30.65 -4.82
C SER A 240 -0.32 30.66 -3.41
N ALA A 241 0.40 31.30 -2.47
CA ALA A 241 -0.10 31.47 -1.11
C ALA A 241 -1.23 32.50 -1.09
N LYS A 242 -2.30 32.21 -0.35
CA LYS A 242 -3.41 33.13 -0.11
C LYS A 242 -3.13 34.01 1.12
N PRO A 243 -3.76 35.20 1.23
CA PRO A 243 -3.56 36.10 2.37
C PRO A 243 -3.94 35.51 3.73
N ASP A 244 -4.86 34.55 3.75
CA ASP A 244 -5.29 33.80 4.94
C ASP A 244 -4.31 32.68 5.34
N GLY A 245 -3.27 32.44 4.53
CA GLY A 245 -2.29 31.38 4.70
C GLY A 245 -2.62 30.08 3.96
N GLY A 246 -3.78 30.01 3.30
CA GLY A 246 -4.12 28.90 2.41
C GLY A 246 -3.28 28.89 1.13
N GLU A 247 -3.61 27.99 0.22
CA GLU A 247 -2.88 27.80 -1.03
C GLU A 247 -3.83 27.65 -2.21
N THR A 248 -3.47 28.21 -3.36
CA THR A 248 -4.03 27.83 -4.66
C THR A 248 -2.99 27.02 -5.43
N LEU A 249 -3.35 25.81 -5.84
CA LEU A 249 -2.58 24.97 -6.76
C LEU A 249 -3.27 25.00 -8.12
N ARG A 250 -2.58 25.49 -9.14
CA ARG A 250 -3.01 25.40 -10.54
C ARG A 250 -2.22 24.33 -11.25
N THR A 251 -2.91 23.42 -11.93
CA THR A 251 -2.34 22.39 -12.80
C THR A 251 -2.80 22.64 -14.23
N VAL A 252 -1.90 23.11 -15.09
CA VAL A 252 -2.16 23.34 -16.51
C VAL A 252 -1.77 22.10 -17.31
N ARG A 253 -2.61 21.69 -18.23
CA ARG A 253 -2.43 20.53 -19.11
C ARG A 253 -2.32 20.99 -20.57
N SER A 254 -1.23 20.62 -21.24
CA SER A 254 -1.00 20.85 -22.67
C SER A 254 -0.85 19.51 -23.39
N PHE A 255 -1.56 19.33 -24.51
CA PHE A 255 -1.48 18.12 -25.35
C PHE A 255 -0.56 18.28 -26.56
N ASP A 256 -0.34 19.50 -26.99
CA ASP A 256 0.53 19.84 -28.12
C ASP A 256 1.63 20.77 -27.61
N VAL A 257 2.88 20.38 -27.85
CA VAL A 257 4.09 21.11 -27.46
C VAL A 257 4.48 22.16 -28.49
N GLY A 258 3.65 22.34 -29.52
CA GLY A 258 3.86 23.35 -30.55
C GLY A 258 4.94 22.96 -31.55
N ALA A 259 5.42 23.97 -32.27
CA ALA A 259 6.38 23.83 -33.36
C ALA A 259 7.82 23.61 -32.87
N ASP A 260 8.15 24.01 -31.64
CA ASP A 260 9.49 23.84 -31.08
C ASP A 260 9.74 22.44 -30.49
N GLY A 261 8.68 21.63 -30.34
CA GLY A 261 8.75 20.25 -29.86
C GLY A 261 9.04 20.14 -28.36
N ARG A 262 8.96 21.23 -27.59
CA ARG A 262 9.39 21.29 -26.18
C ARG A 262 8.24 21.70 -25.28
N CYS A 263 8.00 20.92 -24.22
CA CYS A 263 7.06 21.34 -23.18
C CYS A 263 7.43 22.70 -22.58
N PHE A 264 6.39 23.43 -22.18
CA PHE A 264 6.46 24.68 -21.42
C PHE A 264 7.08 25.83 -22.22
N SER A 265 6.94 25.78 -23.54
CA SER A 265 7.27 26.84 -24.47
C SER A 265 6.07 27.77 -24.67
N SER A 266 6.26 28.86 -25.43
CA SER A 266 5.19 29.82 -25.71
C SER A 266 4.19 29.36 -26.77
N ASP A 267 4.52 28.30 -27.51
CA ASP A 267 3.72 27.72 -28.58
C ASP A 267 2.97 26.44 -28.15
N ASP A 268 3.13 26.01 -26.90
CA ASP A 268 2.30 25.00 -26.27
C ASP A 268 0.79 25.33 -26.41
N VAL A 269 0.00 24.34 -26.86
CA VAL A 269 -1.46 24.44 -26.84
C VAL A 269 -1.98 23.87 -25.54
N ILE A 270 -2.34 24.77 -24.62
CA ILE A 270 -3.04 24.42 -23.39
C ILE A 270 -4.44 23.91 -23.75
N ALA A 271 -4.81 22.78 -23.16
CA ALA A 271 -6.10 22.14 -23.39
C ALA A 271 -7.07 22.32 -22.22
N SER A 272 -6.54 22.43 -21.00
CA SER A 272 -7.33 22.63 -19.80
C SER A 272 -6.41 23.04 -18.65
N TYR A 273 -6.96 23.67 -17.61
CA TYR A 273 -6.29 23.72 -16.32
C TYR A 273 -7.27 23.47 -15.17
N THR A 274 -6.74 22.95 -14.07
CA THR A 274 -7.48 22.77 -12.81
C THR A 274 -6.93 23.72 -11.77
N GLU A 275 -7.81 24.41 -11.04
CA GLU A 275 -7.47 25.17 -9.85
C GLU A 275 -8.02 24.49 -8.62
N GLU A 276 -7.13 24.18 -7.69
CA GLU A 276 -7.45 23.69 -6.36
C GLU A 276 -7.17 24.77 -5.33
N GLU A 277 -8.12 25.04 -4.45
CA GLU A 277 -7.92 25.94 -3.33
C GLU A 277 -7.91 25.14 -2.03
N ARG A 278 -6.93 25.40 -1.17
CA ARG A 278 -6.72 24.72 0.10
C ARG A 278 -6.65 25.70 1.25
N ASP A 279 -7.11 25.29 2.42
CA ASP A 279 -6.97 26.06 3.65
C ASP A 279 -5.55 25.96 4.26
N VAL A 280 -5.35 26.58 5.43
CA VAL A 280 -4.04 26.57 6.13
C VAL A 280 -3.63 25.19 6.64
N GLN A 281 -4.57 24.25 6.76
CA GLN A 281 -4.34 22.86 7.12
C GLN A 281 -4.08 21.96 5.90
N GLY A 282 -4.28 22.48 4.69
CA GLY A 282 -4.11 21.76 3.42
C GLY A 282 -5.36 21.03 2.94
N PHE A 283 -6.50 21.20 3.61
CA PHE A 283 -7.77 20.63 3.18
C PHE A 283 -8.25 21.33 1.91
N LEU A 284 -8.70 20.54 0.93
CA LEU A 284 -9.19 21.05 -0.36
C LEU A 284 -10.54 21.70 -0.14
N LEU A 285 -10.65 23.02 -0.28
CA LEU A 285 -11.91 23.76 -0.16
C LEU A 285 -12.69 23.81 -1.47
N ARG A 286 -11.97 23.81 -2.60
CA ARG A 286 -12.56 23.99 -3.93
C ARG A 286 -11.68 23.39 -5.01
N GLU A 287 -12.33 22.88 -6.05
CA GLU A 287 -11.72 22.48 -7.31
C GLU A 287 -12.52 23.07 -8.48
N THR A 288 -11.85 23.69 -9.46
CA THR A 288 -12.50 24.22 -10.66
C THR A 288 -11.74 23.78 -11.91
N VAL A 289 -12.45 23.28 -12.93
CA VAL A 289 -11.84 22.73 -14.16
C VAL A 289 -12.18 23.60 -15.36
N PHE A 290 -11.17 24.24 -15.92
CA PHE A 290 -11.24 25.11 -17.09
C PHE A 290 -10.87 24.36 -18.36
N ILE A 291 -11.71 24.49 -19.40
CA ILE A 291 -11.60 23.73 -20.65
C ILE A 291 -11.54 24.62 -21.90
N ASP A 292 -11.69 25.94 -21.75
CA ASP A 292 -11.53 26.91 -22.83
C ASP A 292 -10.89 28.20 -22.28
N ALA A 293 -10.09 28.88 -23.11
CA ALA A 293 -9.44 30.15 -22.80
C ALA A 293 -10.37 31.36 -22.94
N GLY A 294 -11.61 31.14 -23.40
CA GLY A 294 -12.59 32.21 -23.53
C GLY A 294 -12.37 33.10 -24.75
N ALA A 295 -12.88 34.33 -24.66
CA ALA A 295 -13.00 35.25 -25.79
C ALA A 295 -11.67 35.91 -26.18
N ASP A 296 -10.78 36.13 -25.21
CA ASP A 296 -9.46 36.72 -25.47
C ASP A 296 -8.43 35.69 -25.97
N GLY A 297 -8.78 34.39 -25.90
CA GLY A 297 -7.95 33.27 -26.33
C GLY A 297 -6.71 33.05 -25.48
N ARG A 298 -6.66 33.64 -24.27
CA ARG A 298 -5.51 33.54 -23.35
C ARG A 298 -5.93 32.85 -22.08
N TRP A 299 -5.38 31.67 -21.87
CA TRP A 299 -5.53 30.94 -20.61
C TRP A 299 -5.03 31.73 -19.41
N SER A 300 -5.63 31.45 -18.26
CA SER A 300 -5.43 32.15 -16.99
C SER A 300 -5.88 33.61 -17.00
N SER A 301 -6.88 33.95 -17.82
CA SER A 301 -7.56 35.24 -17.85
C SER A 301 -8.88 35.18 -17.05
N SER A 302 -9.59 36.29 -16.98
CA SER A 302 -10.88 36.35 -16.28
C SER A 302 -12.05 35.79 -17.09
N ASP A 303 -11.86 35.51 -18.39
CA ASP A 303 -12.89 35.01 -19.30
C ASP A 303 -12.74 33.53 -19.66
N ASP A 304 -11.78 32.83 -19.04
CA ASP A 304 -11.64 31.38 -19.15
C ASP A 304 -12.95 30.66 -18.81
N ILE A 305 -13.30 29.64 -19.61
CA ILE A 305 -14.54 28.89 -19.44
C ILE A 305 -14.28 27.64 -18.61
N ALA A 306 -14.85 27.63 -17.40
CA ALA A 306 -14.93 26.42 -16.60
C ALA A 306 -16.09 25.52 -17.05
N SER A 307 -15.83 24.21 -16.97
CA SER A 307 -16.79 23.14 -17.27
C SER A 307 -17.53 22.65 -16.04
N ARG A 308 -16.89 22.75 -14.88
CA ARG A 308 -17.42 22.32 -13.59
C ARG A 308 -16.64 22.96 -12.45
N SER A 309 -17.30 23.04 -11.30
CA SER A 309 -16.67 23.40 -10.04
C SER A 309 -17.15 22.46 -8.94
N SER A 310 -16.35 22.32 -7.89
CA SER A 310 -16.72 21.60 -6.68
C SER A 310 -16.26 22.36 -5.45
N SER A 311 -17.06 22.30 -4.39
CA SER A 311 -16.70 22.85 -3.07
C SER A 311 -16.79 21.78 -2.00
N PHE A 312 -15.97 21.92 -0.97
CA PHE A 312 -15.83 20.94 0.11
C PHE A 312 -15.82 21.65 1.45
N ALA A 313 -16.49 21.06 2.44
CA ALA A 313 -16.47 21.51 3.82
C ALA A 313 -16.06 20.36 4.74
N TYR A 314 -15.36 20.71 5.81
CA TYR A 314 -14.83 19.78 6.80
C TYR A 314 -15.40 20.08 8.18
N ASP A 315 -15.53 19.06 9.02
CA ASP A 315 -15.85 19.23 10.43
C ASP A 315 -14.63 19.73 11.24
N ALA A 316 -14.83 19.96 12.54
CA ALA A 316 -13.75 20.44 13.43
C ALA A 316 -12.59 19.43 13.62
N PHE A 317 -12.77 18.18 13.20
CA PHE A 317 -11.76 17.11 13.25
C PHE A 317 -11.06 16.91 11.91
N GLY A 318 -11.43 17.66 10.86
CA GLY A 318 -10.86 17.55 9.53
C GLY A 318 -11.48 16.46 8.66
N HIS A 319 -12.66 15.93 9.03
CA HIS A 319 -13.38 14.99 8.18
C HIS A 319 -14.30 15.73 7.20
N LEU A 320 -14.38 15.23 5.96
CA LEU A 320 -15.27 15.79 4.94
C LEU A 320 -16.74 15.67 5.38
N SER A 321 -17.42 16.81 5.56
CA SER A 321 -18.81 16.90 6.02
C SER A 321 -19.78 17.28 4.90
N LYS A 322 -19.32 18.01 3.87
CA LYS A 322 -20.13 18.35 2.69
C LYS A 322 -19.24 18.42 1.45
N ASP A 323 -19.73 17.89 0.34
CA ASP A 323 -19.22 18.24 -0.99
C ASP A 323 -20.38 18.66 -1.91
N VAL A 324 -20.12 19.63 -2.77
CA VAL A 324 -21.09 20.16 -3.74
C VAL A 324 -20.46 20.09 -5.12
N PHE A 325 -21.20 19.55 -6.07
CA PHE A 325 -20.85 19.55 -7.48
C PHE A 325 -21.71 20.56 -8.24
N PHE A 326 -21.06 21.50 -8.92
CA PHE A 326 -21.70 22.50 -9.76
C PHE A 326 -21.50 22.14 -11.24
N SER A 327 -22.60 22.04 -11.98
CA SER A 327 -22.61 21.74 -13.42
C SER A 327 -22.59 22.99 -14.30
N GLY A 328 -22.83 24.18 -13.74
CA GLY A 328 -22.82 25.45 -14.47
C GLY A 328 -22.66 26.64 -13.53
N ALA A 329 -22.09 27.73 -14.04
CA ALA A 329 -21.87 28.98 -13.32
C ALA A 329 -23.13 29.85 -13.12
N GLY A 330 -24.28 29.41 -13.61
CA GLY A 330 -25.50 30.21 -13.52
C GLY A 330 -25.59 31.35 -14.54
N ALA A 331 -26.43 32.33 -14.22
CA ALA A 331 -26.82 33.43 -15.09
C ALA A 331 -25.80 34.57 -15.13
N ASP A 332 -25.04 34.79 -14.05
CA ASP A 332 -23.99 35.81 -13.99
C ASP A 332 -22.66 35.35 -14.62
N GLY A 333 -22.54 34.05 -14.91
CA GLY A 333 -21.37 33.43 -15.53
C GLY A 333 -20.16 33.33 -14.60
N GLN A 334 -20.34 33.61 -13.31
CA GLN A 334 -19.31 33.50 -12.29
C GLN A 334 -19.53 32.24 -11.47
N TRP A 335 -18.50 31.42 -11.35
CA TRP A 335 -18.60 30.22 -10.52
C TRP A 335 -18.59 30.57 -9.03
N LEU A 336 -19.38 29.83 -8.26
CA LEU A 336 -19.49 29.89 -6.80
C LEU A 336 -20.16 31.17 -6.26
N THR A 337 -21.11 31.68 -7.02
CA THR A 337 -22.10 32.68 -6.64
C THR A 337 -23.40 32.00 -6.20
N ALA A 338 -24.48 32.78 -6.05
CA ALA A 338 -25.74 32.25 -5.54
C ALA A 338 -26.60 31.60 -6.63
N ASP A 339 -26.27 31.81 -7.90
CA ASP A 339 -27.04 31.35 -9.05
C ASP A 339 -26.38 30.18 -9.81
N ASP A 340 -25.27 29.62 -9.32
CA ASP A 340 -24.69 28.41 -9.89
C ASP A 340 -25.71 27.27 -9.97
N GLU A 341 -25.61 26.51 -11.06
CA GLU A 341 -26.36 25.28 -11.24
C GLU A 341 -25.69 24.17 -10.43
N VAL A 342 -26.25 23.86 -9.26
CA VAL A 342 -25.87 22.68 -8.49
C VAL A 342 -26.36 21.43 -9.22
N GLY A 343 -25.44 20.52 -9.56
CA GLY A 343 -25.80 19.23 -10.14
C GLY A 343 -26.20 18.22 -9.06
N HIS A 344 -25.42 18.16 -7.98
CA HIS A 344 -25.75 17.38 -6.78
C HIS A 344 -24.89 17.84 -5.60
N TYR A 345 -25.27 17.43 -4.39
CA TYR A 345 -24.40 17.57 -3.23
C TYR A 345 -24.54 16.38 -2.27
N THR A 346 -23.48 16.13 -1.50
CA THR A 346 -23.46 15.06 -0.50
C THR A 346 -23.20 15.64 0.89
N LEU A 347 -24.02 15.28 1.87
CA LEU A 347 -23.76 15.50 3.29
C LEU A 347 -23.23 14.23 3.94
N ARG A 348 -22.25 14.39 4.83
CA ARG A 348 -21.66 13.32 5.64
C ARG A 348 -21.65 13.72 7.11
N THR A 349 -22.07 12.77 7.93
CA THR A 349 -21.85 12.81 9.38
C THR A 349 -20.95 11.64 9.72
N VAL A 350 -19.86 11.91 10.44
CA VAL A 350 -18.93 10.88 10.92
C VAL A 350 -18.81 10.94 12.45
N THR A 351 -18.32 9.86 13.05
CA THR A 351 -17.91 9.87 14.46
C THR A 351 -16.64 10.69 14.65
N THR A 352 -16.27 10.95 15.91
CA THR A 352 -14.97 11.55 16.24
C THR A 352 -13.77 10.71 15.79
N SER A 353 -13.96 9.41 15.53
CA SER A 353 -12.94 8.51 14.98
C SER A 353 -12.96 8.43 13.44
N GLY A 354 -13.83 9.19 12.76
CA GLY A 354 -13.94 9.21 11.30
C GLY A 354 -14.87 8.16 10.70
N GLU A 355 -15.60 7.38 11.50
CA GLU A 355 -16.52 6.37 11.00
C GLU A 355 -17.81 7.00 10.46
N LEU A 356 -18.24 6.59 9.27
CA LEU A 356 -19.43 7.13 8.60
C LEU A 356 -20.73 6.78 9.34
N ARG A 357 -21.41 7.78 9.89
CA ARG A 357 -22.74 7.67 10.52
C ARG A 357 -23.86 7.85 9.52
N GLN A 358 -23.72 8.82 8.63
CA GLN A 358 -24.74 9.15 7.64
C GLN A 358 -24.07 9.70 6.39
N ARG A 359 -24.59 9.29 5.23
CA ARG A 359 -24.30 9.92 3.94
C ARG A 359 -25.62 10.13 3.22
N THR A 360 -25.90 11.36 2.81
CA THR A 360 -27.09 11.70 2.03
C THR A 360 -26.66 12.41 0.76
N LEU A 361 -26.98 11.83 -0.40
CA LEU A 361 -26.82 12.44 -1.71
C LEU A 361 -28.13 13.12 -2.10
N PHE A 362 -28.05 14.36 -2.55
CA PHE A 362 -29.18 15.15 -3.04
C PHE A 362 -28.96 15.51 -4.50
N ASN A 363 -29.94 15.20 -5.35
CA ASN A 363 -29.90 15.48 -6.79
C ASN A 363 -31.04 16.43 -7.23
N ALA A 364 -31.77 17.04 -6.28
CA ALA A 364 -32.79 18.04 -6.55
C ALA A 364 -33.01 18.97 -5.34
N ALA A 365 -33.29 20.25 -5.63
CA ALA A 365 -33.48 21.36 -4.70
C ALA A 365 -34.84 21.39 -3.94
N GLY A 366 -35.64 20.33 -4.02
CA GLY A 366 -36.96 20.33 -3.39
C GLY A 366 -38.04 21.13 -4.11
N ASP A 367 -39.07 21.53 -3.35
CA ASP A 367 -40.28 22.20 -3.84
C ASP A 367 -40.08 23.71 -4.01
N ASP A 368 -39.23 24.33 -3.19
CA ASP A 368 -38.92 25.77 -3.29
C ASP A 368 -37.90 26.10 -4.40
N GLY A 369 -37.24 25.08 -4.94
CA GLY A 369 -36.25 25.20 -6.01
C GLY A 369 -34.92 25.81 -5.56
N ILE A 370 -34.69 25.94 -4.25
CA ILE A 370 -33.49 26.52 -3.65
C ILE A 370 -32.68 25.39 -3.02
N TRP A 371 -31.45 25.19 -3.48
CA TRP A 371 -30.57 24.18 -2.91
C TRP A 371 -30.16 24.49 -1.46
N PHE A 372 -29.88 23.44 -0.70
CA PHE A 372 -29.41 23.46 0.69
C PHE A 372 -30.45 23.90 1.71
N THR A 373 -31.73 23.69 1.39
CA THR A 373 -32.88 23.92 2.26
C THR A 373 -33.39 22.61 2.85
N GLY A 374 -34.39 22.71 3.73
CA GLY A 374 -34.95 21.56 4.43
C GLY A 374 -35.82 20.65 3.56
N ASP A 375 -36.22 21.10 2.37
CA ASP A 375 -37.06 20.38 1.43
C ASP A 375 -36.31 19.74 0.26
N ASP A 376 -34.98 19.90 0.20
CA ASP A 376 -34.11 19.16 -0.73
C ASP A 376 -34.42 17.66 -0.69
N VAL A 377 -34.54 17.03 -1.87
CA VAL A 377 -34.95 15.63 -1.98
C VAL A 377 -33.72 14.73 -1.97
N PRO A 378 -33.57 13.83 -0.98
CA PRO A 378 -32.49 12.84 -0.99
C PRO A 378 -32.64 11.92 -2.20
N ALA A 379 -31.62 11.79 -3.03
CA ALA A 379 -31.59 10.76 -4.07
C ALA A 379 -31.23 9.41 -3.45
N GLN A 380 -30.22 9.39 -2.59
CA GLN A 380 -29.75 8.20 -1.88
C GLN A 380 -29.34 8.55 -0.46
N GLN A 381 -29.67 7.70 0.49
CA GLN A 381 -29.24 7.85 1.87
C GLN A 381 -28.69 6.55 2.42
N PHE A 382 -27.59 6.67 3.16
CA PHE A 382 -27.00 5.61 3.96
C PHE A 382 -26.93 6.09 5.41
N THR A 383 -27.40 5.28 6.35
CA THR A 383 -27.24 5.56 7.79
C THR A 383 -26.68 4.34 8.52
N SER A 384 -25.90 4.58 9.57
CA SER A 384 -25.35 3.57 10.47
C SER A 384 -25.78 3.83 11.90
N LEU A 385 -26.43 2.84 12.52
CA LEU A 385 -26.71 2.80 13.95
C LEU A 385 -25.56 2.06 14.65
N LEU A 386 -25.06 2.64 15.73
CA LEU A 386 -23.99 2.04 16.52
C LEU A 386 -24.47 1.76 17.95
N ASP A 387 -23.86 0.75 18.56
CA ASP A 387 -24.05 0.45 19.97
C ASP A 387 -23.23 1.37 20.90
N SER A 388 -23.30 1.11 22.21
CA SER A 388 -22.57 1.85 23.24
C SER A 388 -21.05 1.69 23.18
N GLN A 389 -20.54 0.72 22.42
CA GLN A 389 -19.11 0.50 22.19
C GLN A 389 -18.62 1.16 20.90
N GLY A 390 -19.51 1.83 20.16
CA GLY A 390 -19.18 2.43 18.87
C GLY A 390 -19.03 1.39 17.77
N ARG A 391 -19.74 0.26 17.83
CA ARG A 391 -19.77 -0.74 16.75
C ARG A 391 -21.04 -0.59 15.93
N VAL A 392 -20.97 -0.74 14.61
CA VAL A 392 -22.14 -0.69 13.71
C VAL A 392 -23.02 -1.91 13.91
N ILE A 393 -24.24 -1.72 14.41
CA ILE A 393 -25.23 -2.79 14.61
C ILE A 393 -26.30 -2.81 13.53
N ARG A 394 -26.47 -1.70 12.80
CA ARG A 394 -27.38 -1.64 11.65
C ARG A 394 -26.90 -0.62 10.62
N THR A 395 -26.99 -0.96 9.34
CA THR A 395 -26.86 -0.02 8.22
C THR A 395 -28.15 0.02 7.43
N THR A 396 -28.66 1.20 7.10
CA THR A 396 -29.91 1.38 6.35
C THR A 396 -29.62 2.11 5.04
N ASN A 397 -30.18 1.60 3.94
CA ASN A 397 -30.17 2.26 2.64
C ASN A 397 -31.57 2.79 2.31
N SER A 398 -31.65 3.99 1.74
CA SER A 398 -32.89 4.62 1.31
C SER A 398 -32.72 5.29 -0.05
N THR A 399 -33.80 5.33 -0.83
CA THR A 399 -33.94 6.12 -2.06
C THR A 399 -35.06 7.12 -1.82
N GLY A 400 -34.78 8.42 -1.87
CA GLY A 400 -35.72 9.38 -1.28
C GLY A 400 -35.81 9.19 0.23
N ASN A 401 -37.03 9.35 0.73
CA ASN A 401 -37.39 9.07 2.12
C ASN A 401 -37.81 7.61 2.34
N ASN A 402 -37.76 6.77 1.30
CA ASN A 402 -38.17 5.38 1.38
C ASN A 402 -36.95 4.50 1.65
N ILE A 403 -36.96 3.80 2.79
CA ILE A 403 -35.97 2.76 3.08
C ILE A 403 -36.16 1.64 2.04
N THR A 404 -35.08 1.27 1.37
CA THR A 404 -35.05 0.17 0.39
C THR A 404 -34.53 -1.13 0.98
N GLY A 405 -33.97 -1.07 2.18
CA GLY A 405 -33.50 -2.23 2.93
C GLY A 405 -32.50 -1.85 4.01
N TYR A 406 -32.23 -2.80 4.89
CA TYR A 406 -31.22 -2.63 5.93
C TYR A 406 -30.45 -3.92 6.22
N THR A 407 -29.27 -3.76 6.80
CA THR A 407 -28.45 -4.86 7.30
C THR A 407 -28.35 -4.76 8.81
N ARG A 408 -28.70 -5.83 9.54
CA ARG A 408 -28.43 -5.97 10.97
C ARG A 408 -27.13 -6.73 11.17
N ILE A 409 -26.29 -6.30 12.10
CA ILE A 409 -25.00 -6.93 12.42
C ILE A 409 -25.02 -7.38 13.87
N ASP A 410 -24.89 -8.68 14.08
CA ASP A 410 -24.80 -9.28 15.41
C ASP A 410 -23.34 -9.62 15.75
N TYR A 411 -22.95 -9.34 17.00
CA TYR A 411 -21.59 -9.52 17.50
C TYR A 411 -21.49 -10.66 18.52
N ASN A 412 -20.36 -11.35 18.52
CA ASN A 412 -20.07 -12.41 19.49
C ASN A 412 -19.53 -11.80 20.80
N ALA A 413 -19.18 -12.66 21.77
CA ALA A 413 -18.69 -12.22 23.08
C ALA A 413 -17.35 -11.45 22.99
N GLU A 414 -16.53 -11.75 21.98
CA GLU A 414 -15.26 -11.06 21.69
C GLU A 414 -15.47 -9.75 20.92
N GLY A 415 -16.71 -9.40 20.60
CA GLY A 415 -17.07 -8.18 19.90
C GLY A 415 -16.78 -8.18 18.40
N ARG A 416 -16.70 -9.36 17.78
CA ARG A 416 -16.56 -9.54 16.33
C ARG A 416 -17.91 -9.83 15.68
N PRO A 417 -18.17 -9.32 14.46
CA PRO A 417 -19.42 -9.58 13.77
C PRO A 417 -19.47 -11.06 13.37
N TRP A 418 -20.43 -11.82 13.88
CA TRP A 418 -20.57 -13.24 13.54
C TRP A 418 -21.79 -13.51 12.66
N ARG A 419 -22.71 -12.55 12.54
CA ARG A 419 -23.86 -12.64 11.65
C ARG A 419 -24.22 -11.29 11.05
N ARG A 420 -24.59 -11.29 9.77
CA ARG A 420 -25.19 -10.14 9.06
C ARG A 420 -26.52 -10.58 8.46
N SER A 421 -27.62 -9.94 8.82
CA SER A 421 -28.96 -10.23 8.27
C SER A 421 -29.40 -9.10 7.36
N PHE A 422 -29.91 -9.44 6.18
CA PHE A 422 -30.34 -8.50 5.15
C PHE A 422 -31.87 -8.52 5.04
N PHE A 423 -32.48 -7.34 5.05
CA PHE A 423 -33.92 -7.14 4.97
C PHE A 423 -34.22 -6.18 3.82
N ASP A 424 -35.14 -6.56 2.94
CA ASP A 424 -35.53 -5.78 1.75
C ASP A 424 -37.05 -5.57 1.61
N ASP A 425 -37.83 -6.02 2.58
CA ASP A 425 -39.26 -5.71 2.70
C ASP A 425 -39.64 -5.50 4.19
N TRP A 426 -40.48 -4.49 4.46
CA TRP A 426 -40.95 -4.05 5.78
C TRP A 426 -42.07 -4.95 6.38
N GLY A 427 -42.43 -6.04 5.71
CA GLY A 427 -43.40 -6.98 6.25
C GLY A 427 -44.86 -6.52 6.17
N ALA A 428 -45.67 -7.08 7.07
CA ALA A 428 -47.13 -6.97 7.03
C ALA A 428 -47.64 -5.64 7.61
N ASP A 429 -46.91 -5.05 8.54
CA ASP A 429 -47.29 -3.79 9.19
C ASP A 429 -46.83 -2.53 8.44
N LEU A 430 -46.12 -2.71 7.31
CA LEU A 430 -45.61 -1.64 6.44
C LEU A 430 -44.66 -0.67 7.17
N SER A 431 -43.99 -1.13 8.22
CA SER A 431 -43.11 -0.32 9.05
C SER A 431 -41.77 -1.00 9.22
N TRP A 432 -40.69 -0.34 8.82
CA TRP A 432 -39.34 -0.88 8.99
C TRP A 432 -38.93 -1.01 10.45
N PHE A 433 -38.05 -1.98 10.71
CA PHE A 433 -37.41 -2.26 11.98
C PHE A 433 -38.34 -2.92 13.01
N THR A 434 -39.32 -3.66 12.52
CA THR A 434 -40.30 -4.42 13.30
C THR A 434 -39.99 -5.92 13.21
N PRO A 435 -40.53 -6.74 14.13
CA PRO A 435 -40.28 -8.19 14.09
C PRO A 435 -40.81 -8.92 12.85
N ASP A 436 -41.69 -8.30 12.06
CA ASP A 436 -42.25 -8.87 10.83
C ASP A 436 -41.55 -8.41 9.55
N ASP A 437 -40.51 -7.57 9.64
CA ASP A 437 -39.60 -7.29 8.52
C ASP A 437 -39.17 -8.61 7.84
N VAL A 438 -39.23 -8.63 6.52
CA VAL A 438 -38.88 -9.81 5.73
C VAL A 438 -37.37 -9.85 5.54
N GLN A 439 -36.74 -10.84 6.16
CA GLN A 439 -35.35 -11.16 5.90
C GLN A 439 -35.25 -11.86 4.55
N SER A 440 -34.40 -11.35 3.65
CA SER A 440 -34.15 -11.95 2.33
C SER A 440 -32.92 -12.84 2.30
N SER A 441 -31.93 -12.54 3.14
CA SER A 441 -30.75 -13.38 3.28
C SER A 441 -30.03 -13.10 4.61
N TYR A 442 -29.09 -13.98 4.96
CA TYR A 442 -28.12 -13.67 6.00
C TYR A 442 -26.77 -14.31 5.71
N ALA A 443 -25.73 -13.79 6.36
CA ALA A 443 -24.39 -14.36 6.33
C ALA A 443 -23.92 -14.71 7.74
N VAL A 444 -23.29 -15.87 7.90
CA VAL A 444 -22.59 -16.30 9.13
C VAL A 444 -21.10 -16.20 8.91
N ILE A 445 -20.40 -15.60 9.87
CA ILE A 445 -18.96 -15.40 9.84
C ILE A 445 -18.33 -16.22 10.97
N THR A 446 -17.41 -17.10 10.63
CA THR A 446 -16.61 -17.84 11.60
C THR A 446 -15.19 -17.30 11.63
N TYR A 447 -14.53 -17.48 12.77
CA TYR A 447 -13.19 -16.99 13.03
C TYR A 447 -12.28 -18.12 13.48
N THR A 448 -11.00 -18.01 13.17
CA THR A 448 -9.97 -18.83 13.82
C THR A 448 -9.89 -18.51 15.32
N PRO A 449 -9.25 -19.36 16.14
CA PRO A 449 -9.04 -19.06 17.56
C PRO A 449 -8.31 -17.74 17.82
N ALA A 450 -7.41 -17.35 16.90
CA ALA A 450 -6.72 -16.07 16.95
C ALA A 450 -7.57 -14.88 16.47
N GLY A 451 -8.68 -15.16 15.79
CA GLY A 451 -9.66 -14.16 15.42
C GLY A 451 -9.65 -13.62 14.03
N VAL A 452 -8.97 -14.32 13.14
CA VAL A 452 -9.00 -14.01 11.71
C VAL A 452 -10.25 -14.63 11.10
N GLU A 453 -10.96 -13.90 10.24
CA GLU A 453 -12.13 -14.39 9.50
C GLU A 453 -11.75 -15.65 8.71
N ALA A 454 -12.36 -16.78 9.06
CA ALA A 454 -12.06 -18.09 8.47
C ALA A 454 -13.05 -18.45 7.37
N ARG A 455 -14.34 -18.21 7.58
CA ARG A 455 -15.40 -18.53 6.61
C ARG A 455 -16.54 -17.54 6.70
N VAL A 456 -17.14 -17.24 5.55
CA VAL A 456 -18.42 -16.51 5.44
C VAL A 456 -19.39 -17.37 4.65
N ILE A 457 -20.49 -17.82 5.27
CA ILE A 457 -21.55 -18.60 4.61
C ILE A 457 -22.72 -17.66 4.33
N GLN A 458 -23.21 -17.63 3.10
CA GLN A 458 -24.39 -16.88 2.70
C GLN A 458 -25.58 -17.83 2.57
N TYR A 459 -26.71 -17.42 3.13
CA TYR A 459 -27.99 -18.11 3.08
C TYR A 459 -29.01 -17.20 2.42
N ALA A 460 -29.65 -17.67 1.35
CA ALA A 460 -30.67 -16.92 0.62
C ALA A 460 -32.06 -17.54 0.69
N GLN A 461 -32.24 -18.66 1.41
CA GLN A 461 -33.55 -19.26 1.66
C GLN A 461 -33.63 -19.86 3.07
N ALA A 462 -34.78 -19.67 3.71
CA ALA A 462 -35.11 -20.14 5.06
C ALA A 462 -35.39 -21.66 5.17
N GLY A 463 -35.13 -22.44 4.12
CA GLY A 463 -35.41 -23.87 4.12
C GLY A 463 -36.89 -24.25 4.00
N ALA A 464 -37.20 -25.47 4.43
CA ALA A 464 -38.51 -26.11 4.27
C ALA A 464 -39.51 -25.66 5.34
N ASP A 465 -39.04 -25.27 6.53
CA ASP A 465 -39.92 -24.78 7.60
C ASP A 465 -40.29 -23.29 7.47
N GLY A 466 -39.66 -22.59 6.52
CA GLY A 466 -39.89 -21.19 6.22
C GLY A 466 -39.41 -20.22 7.31
N ARG A 467 -38.58 -20.68 8.24
CA ARG A 467 -38.06 -19.89 9.35
C ARG A 467 -36.56 -19.76 9.21
N TRP A 468 -36.07 -18.53 9.20
CA TRP A 468 -34.64 -18.27 9.21
C TRP A 468 -33.97 -18.72 10.51
N PHE A 469 -32.69 -19.07 10.38
CA PHE A 469 -31.80 -19.50 11.47
C PHE A 469 -32.11 -20.90 12.01
N THR A 470 -32.55 -21.77 11.13
CA THR A 470 -32.82 -23.18 11.40
C THR A 470 -31.83 -24.06 10.64
N ASN A 471 -31.80 -25.35 10.96
CA ASN A 471 -30.82 -26.28 10.37
C ASN A 471 -31.12 -26.62 8.90
N ASP A 472 -32.30 -26.26 8.39
CA ASP A 472 -32.72 -26.47 7.01
C ASP A 472 -32.57 -25.22 6.12
N ASP A 473 -32.05 -24.11 6.66
CA ASP A 473 -31.62 -22.96 5.87
C ASP A 473 -30.67 -23.40 4.75
N ILE A 474 -30.89 -22.89 3.55
CA ILE A 474 -30.16 -23.32 2.35
C ILE A 474 -29.06 -22.29 2.04
N PRO A 475 -27.77 -22.66 2.12
CA PRO A 475 -26.70 -21.81 1.65
C PRO A 475 -26.85 -21.55 0.15
N ASN A 476 -26.59 -20.32 -0.30
CA ASN A 476 -26.49 -19.98 -1.73
C ASN A 476 -25.05 -19.71 -2.17
N GLY A 477 -24.11 -19.71 -1.22
CA GLY A 477 -22.69 -19.58 -1.45
C GLY A 477 -21.93 -19.50 -0.14
N TYR A 478 -20.62 -19.67 -0.20
CA TYR A 478 -19.75 -19.36 0.93
C TYR A 478 -18.37 -18.92 0.45
N SER A 479 -17.59 -18.36 1.35
CA SER A 479 -16.18 -18.11 1.12
C SER A 479 -15.31 -18.62 2.24
N ASP A 480 -14.16 -19.19 1.88
CA ASP A 480 -13.15 -19.69 2.80
C ASP A 480 -11.87 -18.88 2.69
N THR A 481 -11.32 -18.49 3.84
CA THR A 481 -10.01 -17.86 3.94
C THR A 481 -8.97 -18.91 4.34
N VAL A 482 -8.06 -19.21 3.43
CA VAL A 482 -6.87 -20.03 3.69
C VAL A 482 -5.80 -19.10 4.26
N LEU A 483 -5.26 -19.46 5.42
CA LEU A 483 -4.23 -18.69 6.11
C LEU A 483 -2.88 -19.43 6.09
N ASP A 484 -1.78 -18.69 6.25
CA ASP A 484 -0.46 -19.28 6.53
C ASP A 484 -0.30 -19.65 8.02
N GLU A 485 0.88 -20.15 8.40
CA GLU A 485 1.20 -20.52 9.79
C GLU A 485 1.20 -19.32 10.75
N LEU A 486 1.36 -18.11 10.22
CA LEU A 486 1.34 -16.85 10.96
C LEU A 486 -0.03 -16.15 10.91
N LEU A 487 -1.04 -16.83 10.35
CA LEU A 487 -2.42 -16.37 10.22
C LEU A 487 -2.63 -15.21 9.24
N HIS A 488 -1.70 -15.00 8.30
CA HIS A 488 -1.93 -14.08 7.19
C HIS A 488 -2.77 -14.76 6.11
N PRO A 489 -3.67 -14.02 5.43
CA PRO A 489 -4.44 -14.57 4.33
C PRO A 489 -3.52 -14.96 3.18
N LEU A 490 -3.65 -16.19 2.69
CA LEU A 490 -3.03 -16.68 1.46
C LEU A 490 -4.03 -16.66 0.32
N ARG A 491 -5.27 -17.10 0.56
CA ARG A 491 -6.35 -17.15 -0.43
C ARG A 491 -7.70 -16.93 0.22
N ARG A 492 -8.63 -16.33 -0.52
CA ARG A 492 -10.07 -16.31 -0.22
C ARG A 492 -10.82 -16.94 -1.39
N ILE A 493 -11.45 -18.08 -1.17
CA ILE A 493 -12.11 -18.87 -2.22
C ILE A 493 -13.61 -18.61 -2.11
N HIS A 494 -14.30 -18.32 -3.21
CA HIS A 494 -15.75 -18.12 -3.24
C HIS A 494 -16.41 -19.28 -3.97
N TYR A 495 -17.42 -19.90 -3.35
CA TYR A 495 -18.18 -21.02 -3.87
C TYR A 495 -19.60 -20.58 -4.17
N ARG A 496 -20.13 -20.96 -5.35
CA ARG A 496 -21.49 -20.59 -5.80
C ARG A 496 -22.47 -21.75 -5.85
N SER A 497 -22.01 -22.99 -5.67
CA SER A 497 -22.88 -24.16 -5.71
C SER A 497 -22.30 -25.33 -4.90
N ALA A 498 -23.18 -26.17 -4.37
CA ALA A 498 -22.90 -27.39 -3.61
C ALA A 498 -22.35 -28.56 -4.46
N GLY A 499 -22.12 -28.36 -5.75
CA GLY A 499 -21.60 -29.40 -6.63
C GLY A 499 -22.62 -30.47 -7.02
N VAL A 500 -22.11 -31.66 -7.35
CA VAL A 500 -22.87 -32.80 -7.89
C VAL A 500 -23.60 -33.55 -6.77
N ASP A 501 -23.01 -33.62 -5.58
CA ASP A 501 -23.61 -34.32 -4.44
C ASP A 501 -24.74 -33.53 -3.74
N GLY A 502 -24.89 -32.25 -4.09
CA GLY A 502 -25.91 -31.35 -3.57
C GLY A 502 -25.70 -30.97 -2.10
N ARG A 503 -24.52 -31.23 -1.53
CA ARG A 503 -24.18 -30.95 -0.15
C ARG A 503 -23.08 -29.91 -0.08
N TRP A 504 -23.41 -28.75 0.47
CA TRP A 504 -22.42 -27.72 0.74
C TRP A 504 -21.32 -28.22 1.67
N PHE A 505 -20.13 -27.64 1.51
CA PHE A 505 -18.91 -27.94 2.25
C PHE A 505 -18.35 -29.33 1.93
N SER A 506 -18.63 -29.82 0.72
CA SER A 506 -18.06 -31.03 0.14
C SER A 506 -16.85 -30.69 -0.74
N LYS A 507 -16.20 -31.72 -1.28
CA LYS A 507 -15.01 -31.54 -2.14
C LYS A 507 -15.37 -31.17 -3.58
N ASP A 508 -16.63 -31.35 -3.98
CA ASP A 508 -17.16 -31.07 -5.31
C ASP A 508 -17.92 -29.74 -5.41
N ASP A 509 -17.97 -28.96 -4.32
CA ASP A 509 -18.46 -27.59 -4.34
C ASP A 509 -17.80 -26.79 -5.48
N SER A 510 -18.63 -26.10 -6.26
CA SER A 510 -18.17 -25.32 -7.41
C SER A 510 -17.64 -23.96 -6.97
N ILE A 511 -16.34 -23.75 -7.16
CA ILE A 511 -15.69 -22.45 -6.99
C ILE A 511 -16.17 -21.52 -8.12
N GLU A 512 -16.55 -20.31 -7.75
CA GLU A 512 -16.92 -19.22 -8.65
C GLU A 512 -15.71 -18.36 -9.02
N ARG A 513 -14.91 -18.03 -8.01
CA ARG A 513 -13.76 -17.14 -8.10
C ARG A 513 -12.91 -17.29 -6.86
N TYR A 514 -11.67 -16.82 -6.91
CA TYR A 514 -10.87 -16.69 -5.70
C TYR A 514 -9.97 -15.47 -5.74
N THR A 515 -9.60 -14.98 -4.56
CA THR A 515 -8.59 -13.94 -4.39
C THR A 515 -7.34 -14.56 -3.79
N ARG A 516 -6.18 -14.34 -4.42
CA ARG A 516 -4.88 -14.69 -3.84
C ARG A 516 -4.24 -13.45 -3.21
N PHE A 517 -3.64 -13.62 -2.05
CA PHE A 517 -2.95 -12.57 -1.33
C PHE A 517 -1.44 -12.81 -1.40
N VAL A 518 -0.69 -11.75 -1.68
CA VAL A 518 0.77 -11.74 -1.60
C VAL A 518 1.15 -10.83 -0.44
N ASN A 519 1.69 -11.40 0.63
CA ASN A 519 2.08 -10.65 1.83
C ASN A 519 3.58 -10.37 1.86
N ASP A 520 3.98 -9.25 2.47
CA ASP A 520 5.38 -8.97 2.79
C ASP A 520 5.85 -9.77 4.01
N ALA A 521 7.13 -9.62 4.38
CA ALA A 521 7.71 -10.30 5.55
C ALA A 521 7.11 -9.88 6.90
N ARG A 522 6.34 -8.78 6.95
CA ARG A 522 5.60 -8.31 8.13
C ARG A 522 4.16 -8.85 8.15
N GLY A 523 3.73 -9.56 7.11
CA GLY A 523 2.35 -10.04 6.96
C GLY A 523 1.38 -9.03 6.35
N LEU A 524 1.88 -7.89 5.86
CA LEU A 524 1.04 -6.88 5.21
C LEU A 524 0.77 -7.29 3.75
N VAL A 525 -0.48 -7.22 3.32
CA VAL A 525 -0.90 -7.58 1.95
C VAL A 525 -0.30 -6.59 0.95
N GLN A 526 0.68 -6.99 0.14
CA GLN A 526 1.22 -6.17 -0.95
C GLN A 526 0.36 -6.22 -2.22
N ARG A 527 -0.27 -7.37 -2.49
CA ARG A 527 -1.17 -7.53 -3.65
C ARG A 527 -2.38 -8.41 -3.33
N LYS A 528 -3.50 -8.11 -3.97
CA LYS A 528 -4.66 -9.01 -4.12
C LYS A 528 -4.85 -9.33 -5.59
N LEU A 529 -4.94 -10.60 -5.94
CA LEU A 529 -5.12 -11.07 -7.31
C LEU A 529 -6.50 -11.73 -7.40
N HIS A 530 -7.41 -11.21 -8.22
CA HIS A 530 -8.79 -11.68 -8.33
C HIS A 530 -8.97 -12.55 -9.57
N TYR A 531 -9.12 -13.86 -9.39
CA TYR A 531 -9.31 -14.82 -10.48
C TYR A 531 -10.80 -15.10 -10.67
N GLY A 532 -11.28 -14.96 -11.90
CA GLY A 532 -12.69 -15.08 -12.27
C GLY A 532 -13.04 -16.31 -13.11
N ASP A 533 -12.04 -17.04 -13.61
CA ASP A 533 -12.21 -18.21 -14.48
C ASP A 533 -11.13 -19.27 -14.16
N ASN A 534 -11.43 -20.55 -14.37
CA ASN A 534 -10.57 -21.71 -14.06
C ASN A 534 -9.71 -22.17 -15.24
N GLY A 535 -9.59 -21.37 -16.28
CA GLY A 535 -8.67 -21.62 -17.38
C GLY A 535 -9.10 -22.73 -18.33
N GLU A 536 -8.15 -23.16 -19.16
CA GLU A 536 -8.36 -24.19 -20.18
C GLU A 536 -8.44 -25.60 -19.59
N ASP A 537 -7.73 -25.86 -18.49
CA ASP A 537 -7.70 -27.18 -17.84
C ASP A 537 -8.95 -27.45 -16.97
N GLY A 538 -9.75 -26.41 -16.72
CA GLY A 538 -10.98 -26.47 -15.94
C GLY A 538 -10.73 -26.72 -14.45
N GLN A 539 -9.50 -26.59 -13.96
CA GLN A 539 -9.13 -26.82 -12.57
C GLN A 539 -8.72 -25.51 -11.90
N TRP A 540 -9.44 -25.13 -10.86
CA TRP A 540 -9.04 -23.99 -10.04
C TRP A 540 -7.69 -24.21 -9.37
N PHE A 541 -6.95 -23.12 -9.20
CA PHE A 541 -5.61 -23.06 -8.60
C PHE A 541 -4.51 -23.66 -9.48
N SER A 542 -4.73 -23.67 -10.79
CA SER A 542 -3.75 -23.98 -11.83
C SER A 542 -3.02 -22.70 -12.28
N LEU A 543 -2.10 -22.84 -13.24
CA LEU A 543 -1.37 -21.70 -13.79
C LEU A 543 -2.16 -20.93 -14.86
N ASP A 544 -3.20 -21.53 -15.41
CA ASP A 544 -4.04 -20.99 -16.48
C ASP A 544 -5.33 -20.34 -15.98
N ASP A 545 -5.56 -20.27 -14.66
CA ASP A 545 -6.65 -19.49 -14.06
C ASP A 545 -6.66 -18.04 -14.60
N GLY A 546 -7.83 -17.61 -15.07
CA GLY A 546 -8.03 -16.27 -15.63
C GLY A 546 -8.05 -15.19 -14.55
N LEU A 547 -7.02 -14.35 -14.51
CA LEU A 547 -7.00 -13.15 -13.67
C LEU A 547 -7.96 -12.10 -14.25
N ALA A 548 -8.85 -11.57 -13.43
CA ALA A 548 -9.88 -10.61 -13.83
C ALA A 548 -9.55 -9.18 -13.38
N SER A 549 -8.83 -9.02 -12.27
CA SER A 549 -8.33 -7.75 -11.77
C SER A 549 -7.29 -7.98 -10.68
N TRP A 550 -6.55 -6.93 -10.30
CA TRP A 550 -5.68 -6.98 -9.14
C TRP A 550 -5.55 -5.63 -8.44
N GLU A 551 -5.16 -5.68 -7.16
CA GLU A 551 -4.91 -4.51 -6.32
C GLU A 551 -3.45 -4.52 -5.83
N GLN A 552 -2.82 -3.33 -5.77
CA GLN A 552 -1.50 -3.12 -5.18
C GLN A 552 -1.58 -2.23 -3.94
N PHE A 553 -0.84 -2.60 -2.90
CA PHE A 553 -0.68 -1.83 -1.67
C PHE A 553 0.79 -1.58 -1.41
N ASP A 554 1.15 -0.31 -1.20
CA ASP A 554 2.48 0.08 -0.76
C ASP A 554 2.37 0.65 0.66
N TYR A 555 3.30 0.26 1.53
CA TYR A 555 3.36 0.69 2.92
C TYR A 555 4.69 1.37 3.22
N ASP A 556 4.67 2.34 4.14
CA ASP A 556 5.89 2.90 4.70
C ASP A 556 6.59 1.91 5.68
N PRO A 557 7.78 2.27 6.22
CA PRO A 557 8.46 1.43 7.20
C PRO A 557 7.67 1.14 8.48
N ASP A 558 6.78 2.04 8.89
CA ASP A 558 5.93 1.90 10.08
C ASP A 558 4.68 1.04 9.81
N GLY A 559 4.44 0.68 8.55
CA GLY A 559 3.32 -0.16 8.12
C GLY A 559 2.07 0.65 7.79
N ALA A 560 2.15 1.98 7.70
CA ALA A 560 1.05 2.80 7.23
C ALA A 560 0.92 2.65 5.71
N LEU A 561 -0.32 2.49 5.23
CA LEU A 561 -0.61 2.41 3.81
C LEU A 561 -0.32 3.78 3.16
N ILE A 562 0.62 3.82 2.22
CA ILE A 562 0.99 5.06 1.50
C ILE A 562 0.36 5.13 0.12
N ASN A 563 0.00 3.99 -0.46
CA ASN A 563 -0.57 3.92 -1.80
C ASN A 563 -1.45 2.67 -1.97
N HIS A 564 -2.58 2.83 -2.64
CA HIS A 564 -3.47 1.75 -3.04
C HIS A 564 -3.89 1.98 -4.50
N ARG A 565 -3.66 0.99 -5.33
CA ARG A 565 -4.01 1.01 -6.76
C ARG A 565 -4.85 -0.21 -7.08
N ILE A 566 -5.84 -0.03 -7.95
CA ILE A 566 -6.71 -1.09 -8.47
C ILE A 566 -6.49 -1.09 -9.97
N PHE A 567 -6.42 -2.27 -10.58
CA PHE A 567 -6.26 -2.45 -12.02
C PHE A 567 -7.36 -3.39 -12.50
N GLY A 568 -8.24 -2.88 -13.36
CA GLY A 568 -9.42 -3.57 -13.87
C GLY A 568 -9.27 -4.16 -15.26
N ASP A 569 -8.16 -3.86 -15.96
CA ASP A 569 -7.89 -4.33 -17.32
C ASP A 569 -6.37 -4.49 -17.51
N PRO A 570 -5.89 -5.56 -18.19
CA PRO A 570 -4.45 -5.78 -18.43
C PRO A 570 -3.84 -4.81 -19.45
N GLY A 571 -4.64 -3.95 -20.08
CA GLY A 571 -4.14 -3.02 -21.08
C GLY A 571 -4.15 -3.59 -22.51
N HIS A 572 -3.36 -2.99 -23.38
CA HIS A 572 -3.31 -3.30 -24.81
C HIS A 572 -2.59 -4.60 -25.11
N ASP A 573 -1.60 -4.98 -24.30
CA ASP A 573 -0.87 -6.24 -24.51
C ASP A 573 -1.65 -7.48 -24.04
N GLY A 574 -2.71 -7.27 -23.26
CA GLY A 574 -3.55 -8.34 -22.70
C GLY A 574 -2.86 -9.14 -21.60
N ILE A 575 -1.72 -8.67 -21.09
CA ILE A 575 -0.90 -9.32 -20.06
C ILE A 575 -1.03 -8.52 -18.78
N TRP A 576 -1.58 -9.13 -17.73
CA TRP A 576 -1.66 -8.48 -16.42
C TRP A 576 -0.30 -8.17 -15.81
N PHE A 577 -0.29 -7.18 -14.93
CA PHE A 577 0.89 -6.67 -14.26
C PHE A 577 1.85 -6.10 -15.29
N THR A 578 1.41 -5.29 -16.21
CA THR A 578 2.29 -4.51 -17.11
C THR A 578 2.07 -3.03 -16.84
N ALA A 579 2.84 -2.18 -17.53
CA ALA A 579 2.75 -0.74 -17.32
C ALA A 579 1.48 -0.13 -17.91
N ASP A 580 0.82 -0.82 -18.84
CA ASP A 580 -0.40 -0.39 -19.50
C ASP A 580 -1.69 -0.98 -18.88
N ASP A 581 -1.56 -1.77 -17.80
CA ASP A 581 -2.66 -2.11 -16.91
C ASP A 581 -3.46 -0.85 -16.56
N ARG A 582 -4.78 -0.90 -16.77
CA ARG A 582 -5.65 0.26 -16.59
C ARG A 582 -6.36 0.21 -15.24
N PRO A 583 -6.41 1.36 -14.51
CA PRO A 583 -7.17 1.47 -13.27
C PRO A 583 -8.67 1.23 -13.42
#